data_AF-A0A6V7L421-F1
#
_entry.id   AF-A0A6V7L421-F1
#
_cell.length_a   1.000
_cell.length_b   1.000
_cell.length_c   1.000
_cell.angle_alpha   90.00
_cell.angle_beta   90.00
_cell.angle_gamma   90.00
#
_symmetry.space_group_name_H-M   'P 1'
#
loop_
_entity.id
_entity.type
_entity.pdbx_description
1 polymer ?
#
loop_
_entity_poly.entity_id
_entity_poly.type
_entity_poly.pdbx_seq_one_letter_code
_entity_poly.pdbx_strand_id
1 'polypeptide(L)'
;VDAILVLGEERVYNELLHQMPEFVKVVYLPKSGGVIERNTRARVAARERRIREYFYGTKSLSLNPHFIEIKWDEVKILKILSGPKNQMSYYKRGNGLAKLETVTPNEELMNCMLSVSFADLPEDDVVQTNVAGFVVV
;
A
#
# COMPACT_ATOMS: atom_id res chain seq x y z
N VAL A 1 1.51 10.77 17.98
CA VAL A 1 0.07 10.79 17.68
C VAL A 1 -0.63 11.24 18.94
N ASP A 2 -1.32 12.37 18.88
CA ASP A 2 -1.91 13.00 20.06
C ASP A 2 -3.40 12.67 20.22
N ALA A 3 -4.05 12.20 19.15
CA ALA A 3 -5.44 11.79 19.17
C ALA A 3 -5.73 10.61 18.22
N ILE A 4 -6.69 9.77 18.60
CA ILE A 4 -7.19 8.63 17.83
C ILE A 4 -8.70 8.73 17.72
N LEU A 5 -9.22 8.71 16.48
CA LEU A 5 -10.64 8.78 16.17
C LEU A 5 -11.16 7.38 15.78
N VAL A 6 -12.07 6.82 16.57
CA VAL A 6 -12.64 5.49 16.33
C VAL A 6 -14.03 5.61 15.73
N LEU A 7 -14.19 5.16 14.48
CA LEU A 7 -15.42 5.34 13.69
C LEU A 7 -16.36 4.14 13.79
N GLY A 8 -17.39 4.25 14.63
CA GLY A 8 -18.54 3.34 14.71
C GLY A 8 -18.21 1.89 15.07
N GLU A 9 -17.16 1.67 15.85
CA GLU A 9 -16.78 0.38 16.43
C GLU A 9 -16.42 0.56 17.92
N GLU A 10 -17.40 0.31 18.80
CA GLU A 10 -17.26 0.56 20.24
C GLU A 10 -16.26 -0.38 20.91
N ARG A 11 -16.17 -1.63 20.42
CA ARG A 11 -15.22 -2.59 20.97
C ARG A 11 -13.78 -2.11 20.82
N VAL A 12 -13.42 -1.66 19.63
CA VAL A 12 -12.07 -1.12 19.34
C VAL A 12 -11.82 0.17 20.13
N TYR A 13 -12.83 1.02 20.30
CA TYR A 13 -12.72 2.21 21.15
C TYR A 13 -12.34 1.87 22.58
N ASN A 14 -13.05 0.92 23.22
CA ASN A 14 -12.76 0.51 24.59
C ASN A 14 -11.39 -0.18 24.70
N GLU A 15 -11.02 -1.01 23.73
CA GLU A 15 -9.70 -1.64 23.69
C GLU A 15 -8.58 -0.57 23.62
N LEU A 16 -8.73 0.44 22.77
CA LEU A 16 -7.75 1.52 22.62
C LEU A 16 -7.72 2.46 23.84
N LEU A 17 -8.86 2.71 24.47
CA LEU A 17 -8.94 3.53 25.69
C LEU A 17 -8.09 2.94 26.82
N HIS A 18 -8.02 1.61 26.92
CA HIS A 18 -7.20 0.92 27.93
C HIS A 18 -5.74 0.71 27.51
N GLN A 19 -5.45 0.62 26.22
CA GLN A 19 -4.10 0.32 25.72
C GLN A 19 -3.24 1.56 25.46
N MET A 20 -3.87 2.72 25.23
CA MET A 20 -3.16 3.93 24.87
C MET A 20 -2.64 4.67 26.11
N PRO A 21 -1.46 5.33 26.01
CA PRO A 21 -0.98 6.21 27.07
C PRO A 21 -1.96 7.35 27.36
N GLU A 22 -1.99 7.84 28.60
CA GLU A 22 -2.94 8.88 29.05
C GLU A 22 -2.89 10.18 28.24
N PHE A 23 -1.74 10.51 27.63
CA PHE A 23 -1.61 11.71 26.81
C PHE A 23 -2.30 11.60 25.45
N VAL A 24 -2.66 10.38 25.00
CA VAL A 24 -3.31 10.14 23.71
C VAL A 24 -4.82 10.24 23.88
N LYS A 25 -5.45 11.19 23.19
CA LYS A 25 -6.89 11.40 23.26
C LYS A 25 -7.64 10.41 22.37
N VAL A 26 -8.36 9.46 22.96
CA VAL A 26 -9.20 8.51 22.21
C VAL A 26 -10.63 9.04 22.15
N VAL A 27 -11.17 9.21 20.93
CA VAL A 27 -12.51 9.78 20.69
C VAL A 27 -13.35 8.82 19.86
N TYR A 28 -14.53 8.48 20.35
CA TYR A 28 -15.53 7.72 19.59
C TYR A 28 -16.35 8.64 18.68
N LEU A 29 -16.53 8.22 17.43
CA LEU A 29 -17.32 8.93 16.43
C LEU A 29 -18.34 7.98 15.79
N PRO A 30 -19.65 8.29 15.79
CA PRO A 30 -20.63 7.49 15.08
C PRO A 30 -20.41 7.60 13.55
N LYS A 31 -20.72 6.53 12.82
CA LYS A 31 -20.73 6.58 11.34
C LYS A 31 -21.84 7.52 10.87
N SER A 32 -21.56 8.31 9.84
CA SER A 32 -22.61 9.09 9.17
C SER A 32 -23.66 8.16 8.56
N GLY A 33 -24.94 8.51 8.67
CA GLY A 33 -26.04 7.73 8.11
C GLY A 33 -26.01 7.59 6.58
N GLY A 34 -25.24 8.42 5.89
CA GLY A 34 -25.00 8.31 4.44
C GLY A 34 -23.91 7.30 4.05
N VAL A 35 -23.25 6.66 5.02
CA VAL A 35 -22.21 5.66 4.74
C VAL A 35 -22.89 4.36 4.33
N ILE A 36 -22.57 3.89 3.12
CA ILE A 36 -23.07 2.64 2.57
C ILE A 36 -21.92 1.63 2.50
N GLU A 37 -22.20 0.38 2.88
CA GLU A 37 -21.25 -0.70 2.79
C GLU A 37 -20.86 -0.99 1.33
N ARG A 38 -19.57 -1.12 1.08
CA ARG A 38 -19.04 -1.41 -0.27
C ARG A 38 -18.74 -2.90 -0.37
N ASN A 39 -19.37 -3.57 -1.32
CA ASN A 39 -19.05 -4.96 -1.64
C ASN A 39 -17.66 -5.09 -2.32
N THR A 40 -17.17 -6.33 -2.44
CA THR A 40 -15.86 -6.63 -3.04
C THR A 40 -15.74 -6.09 -4.46
N ARG A 41 -16.80 -6.22 -5.29
CA ARG A 41 -16.81 -5.73 -6.67
C ARG A 41 -16.61 -4.21 -6.75
N ALA A 42 -17.29 -3.46 -5.88
CA ALA A 42 -17.13 -2.00 -5.80
C ALA A 42 -15.70 -1.60 -5.41
N ARG A 43 -15.06 -2.35 -4.50
CA ARG A 43 -13.67 -2.11 -4.10
C ARG A 43 -12.67 -2.43 -5.22
N VAL A 44 -12.87 -3.50 -5.97
CA VAL A 44 -12.04 -3.85 -7.14
C VAL A 44 -12.16 -2.77 -8.21
N ALA A 45 -13.39 -2.40 -8.58
CA ALA A 45 -13.63 -1.35 -9.58
C ALA A 45 -13.05 0.01 -9.15
N ALA A 46 -13.11 0.34 -7.86
CA ALA A 46 -12.48 1.55 -7.33
C ALA A 46 -10.95 1.50 -7.44
N ARG A 47 -10.32 0.36 -7.17
CA ARG A 47 -8.87 0.16 -7.32
C ARG A 47 -8.43 0.31 -8.77
N GLU A 48 -9.09 -0.38 -9.69
CA GLU A 48 -8.83 -0.26 -11.14
C GLU A 48 -8.98 1.18 -11.63
N ARG A 49 -10.01 1.89 -11.15
CA ARG A 49 -10.19 3.31 -11.46
C ARG A 49 -9.01 4.15 -10.96
N ARG A 50 -8.54 3.95 -9.73
CA ARG A 50 -7.38 4.69 -9.19
C ARG A 50 -6.09 4.39 -9.97
N ILE A 51 -5.90 3.14 -10.40
CA ILE A 51 -4.76 2.77 -11.25
C ILE A 51 -4.82 3.54 -12.58
N ARG A 52 -5.97 3.55 -13.25
CA ARG A 52 -6.13 4.32 -14.50
C ARG A 52 -5.95 5.82 -14.27
N GLU A 53 -6.48 6.36 -13.18
CA GLU A 53 -6.33 7.78 -12.85
C GLU A 53 -4.87 8.18 -12.64
N TYR A 54 -4.03 7.29 -12.08
CA TYR A 54 -2.59 7.54 -11.94
C TYR A 54 -1.89 7.73 -13.29
N PHE A 55 -2.19 6.88 -14.29
CA PHE A 55 -1.50 6.92 -15.59
C PHE A 55 -2.14 7.89 -16.59
N TYR A 56 -3.47 7.95 -16.64
CA TYR A 56 -4.23 8.69 -17.66
C TYR A 56 -4.91 9.95 -17.13
N GLY A 57 -4.83 10.19 -15.82
CA GLY A 57 -5.44 11.33 -15.16
C GLY A 57 -6.96 11.18 -14.95
N THR A 58 -7.62 12.30 -14.69
CA THR A 58 -9.06 12.38 -14.43
C THR A 58 -9.80 13.03 -15.59
N LYS A 59 -11.13 13.10 -15.51
CA LYS A 59 -11.93 13.82 -16.52
C LYS A 59 -11.55 15.28 -16.68
N SER A 60 -11.03 15.91 -15.63
CA SER A 60 -10.63 17.33 -15.63
C SER A 60 -9.15 17.53 -15.93
N LEU A 61 -8.32 16.48 -15.87
CA LEU A 61 -6.88 16.55 -16.11
C LEU A 61 -6.45 15.28 -16.84
N SER A 62 -6.17 15.38 -18.14
CA SER A 62 -5.69 14.25 -18.93
C SER A 62 -4.17 14.15 -18.84
N LEU A 63 -3.67 12.93 -18.61
CA LEU A 63 -2.26 12.58 -18.66
C LEU A 63 -2.00 11.63 -19.83
N ASN A 64 -0.80 11.70 -20.39
CA ASN A 64 -0.35 10.83 -21.49
C ASN A 64 0.80 9.95 -20.97
N PRO A 65 0.53 8.70 -20.54
CA PRO A 65 1.57 7.82 -20.05
C PRO A 65 2.47 7.37 -21.19
N HIS A 66 3.73 7.09 -20.86
CA HIS A 66 4.72 6.60 -21.83
C HIS A 66 4.83 5.09 -21.79
N PHE A 67 4.97 4.49 -22.96
CA PHE A 67 5.35 3.09 -23.14
C PHE A 67 6.84 3.04 -23.46
N ILE A 68 7.58 2.17 -22.77
CA ILE A 68 9.02 2.00 -22.93
C ILE A 68 9.32 0.50 -22.91
N GLU A 69 10.18 0.07 -23.82
CA GLU A 69 10.75 -1.27 -23.82
C GLU A 69 12.10 -1.23 -23.10
N ILE A 70 12.27 -2.10 -22.10
CA ILE A 70 13.47 -2.16 -21.26
C ILE A 70 13.92 -3.63 -21.24
N LYS A 71 15.23 -3.85 -21.36
CA LYS A 71 15.78 -5.21 -21.30
C LYS A 71 15.83 -5.70 -19.86
N TRP A 72 15.71 -7.01 -19.67
CA TRP A 72 15.71 -7.63 -18.34
C TRP A 72 17.03 -7.49 -17.58
N ASP A 73 18.15 -7.31 -18.27
CA ASP A 73 19.47 -7.06 -17.68
C ASP A 73 19.65 -5.61 -17.20
N GLU A 74 18.77 -4.69 -17.62
CA GLU A 74 18.77 -3.28 -17.20
C GLU A 74 17.91 -3.04 -15.95
N VAL A 75 17.18 -4.06 -15.47
CA VAL A 75 16.28 -3.93 -14.32
C VAL A 75 16.49 -5.03 -13.28
N LYS A 76 16.37 -4.65 -12.01
CA LYS A 76 16.36 -5.60 -10.89
C LYS A 76 14.97 -5.60 -10.25
N ILE A 77 14.26 -6.70 -10.43
CA ILE A 77 12.91 -6.87 -9.87
C ILE A 77 13.03 -7.57 -8.52
N LEU A 78 12.50 -6.92 -7.48
CA LEU A 78 12.53 -7.42 -6.11
C LEU A 78 11.10 -7.62 -5.61
N LYS A 79 10.89 -8.69 -4.85
CA LYS A 79 9.64 -8.97 -4.16
C LYS A 79 9.87 -8.96 -2.65
N ILE A 80 9.11 -8.11 -1.97
CA ILE A 80 9.06 -8.10 -0.51
C ILE A 80 8.22 -9.29 -0.06
N LEU A 81 8.89 -10.29 0.52
CA LEU A 81 8.21 -11.46 1.07
C LEU A 81 7.49 -11.07 2.34
N SER A 82 6.17 -11.12 2.25
CA SER A 82 5.33 -10.97 3.42
C SER A 82 5.11 -12.29 4.11
N GLY A 83 5.37 -12.30 5.42
CA GLY A 83 4.94 -13.38 6.30
C GLY A 83 3.43 -13.65 6.16
N PRO A 84 2.94 -14.79 6.66
CA PRO A 84 1.60 -15.29 6.37
C PRO A 84 0.50 -14.22 6.51
N LYS A 85 -0.48 -14.28 5.59
CA LYS A 85 -1.52 -13.29 5.20
C LYS A 85 -2.34 -12.57 6.30
N ASN A 86 -2.07 -12.79 7.58
CA ASN A 86 -2.64 -12.00 8.65
C ASN A 86 -1.84 -10.71 8.81
N GLN A 87 -2.39 -9.64 8.23
CA GLN A 87 -1.87 -8.25 8.22
C GLN A 87 -1.50 -7.68 9.60
N MET A 88 -1.78 -8.40 10.69
CA MET A 88 -1.40 -8.07 12.07
C MET A 88 0.04 -8.45 12.45
N SER A 89 0.71 -9.30 11.67
CA SER A 89 1.97 -9.92 12.07
C SER A 89 3.22 -9.07 11.82
N TYR A 90 3.14 -8.05 10.95
CA TYR A 90 4.23 -7.10 10.73
C TYR A 90 4.42 -6.14 11.90
N TYR A 91 3.32 -5.59 12.44
CA TYR A 91 3.39 -4.62 13.55
C TYR A 91 3.85 -5.23 14.88
N LYS A 92 3.78 -6.56 15.04
CA LYS A 92 4.19 -7.26 16.28
C LYS A 92 5.66 -7.69 16.30
N ARG A 93 6.40 -7.57 15.20
CA ARG A 93 7.81 -7.98 15.15
C ARG A 93 8.64 -6.73 14.89
N GLY A 94 8.95 -5.99 15.96
CA GLY A 94 9.87 -4.84 15.94
C GLY A 94 11.33 -5.17 15.57
N ASN A 95 11.56 -6.25 14.82
CA ASN A 95 12.86 -6.69 14.29
C ASN A 95 12.71 -7.71 13.13
N GLY A 96 11.55 -7.81 12.48
CA GLY A 96 11.38 -8.67 11.30
C GLY A 96 11.80 -7.93 10.04
N LEU A 97 13.09 -7.93 9.70
CA LEU A 97 13.57 -7.43 8.41
C LEU A 97 12.71 -8.04 7.30
N ALA A 98 12.07 -7.21 6.48
CA ALA A 98 11.27 -7.69 5.37
C ALA A 98 12.22 -8.45 4.43
N LYS A 99 11.99 -9.74 4.22
CA LYS A 99 12.89 -10.55 3.40
C LYS A 99 12.66 -10.18 1.94
N LEU A 100 13.72 -9.76 1.25
CA LEU A 100 13.70 -9.51 -0.18
C LEU A 100 14.08 -10.77 -0.94
N GLU A 101 13.39 -11.00 -2.06
CA GLU A 101 13.74 -12.02 -3.05
C GLU A 101 13.85 -11.37 -4.43
N THR A 102 14.91 -11.71 -5.15
CA THR A 102 15.05 -11.32 -6.56
C THR A 102 14.09 -12.15 -7.40
N VAL A 103 13.25 -11.49 -8.18
CA VAL A 103 12.31 -12.13 -9.09
C VAL A 103 12.96 -12.24 -10.46
N THR A 104 13.06 -13.47 -10.97
CA THR A 104 13.38 -13.71 -12.37
C THR A 104 12.17 -13.31 -13.22
N PRO A 105 12.32 -12.44 -14.23
CA PRO A 105 11.21 -12.03 -15.09
C PRO A 105 10.51 -13.23 -15.75
N ASN A 106 9.18 -13.28 -15.66
CA ASN A 106 8.35 -14.34 -16.21
C ASN A 106 6.97 -13.79 -16.64
N GLU A 107 6.13 -14.63 -17.24
CA GLU A 107 4.78 -14.26 -17.68
C GLU A 107 3.87 -13.80 -16.53
N GLU A 108 4.16 -14.14 -15.27
CA GLU A 108 3.36 -13.72 -14.12
C GLU A 108 3.49 -12.22 -13.84
N LEU A 109 4.52 -11.55 -14.35
CA LEU A 109 4.65 -10.11 -14.28
C LEU A 109 3.69 -9.37 -15.21
N MET A 110 3.09 -10.06 -16.19
CA MET A 110 2.15 -9.46 -17.12
C MET A 110 0.91 -8.92 -16.39
N ASN A 111 0.54 -7.69 -16.68
CA ASN A 111 -0.50 -6.90 -16.00
C ASN A 111 -0.24 -6.63 -14.52
N CYS A 112 1.00 -6.83 -14.03
CA CYS A 112 1.36 -6.46 -12.67
C CYS A 112 1.76 -4.98 -12.58
N MET A 113 1.34 -4.35 -11.49
CA MET A 113 1.85 -3.04 -11.12
C MET A 113 3.12 -3.20 -10.28
N LEU A 114 4.18 -2.51 -10.66
CA LEU A 114 5.45 -2.47 -9.94
C LEU A 114 5.74 -1.06 -9.45
N SER A 115 6.35 -0.94 -8.29
CA SER A 115 6.88 0.33 -7.77
C SER A 115 8.35 0.48 -8.19
N VAL A 116 8.71 1.67 -8.67
CA VAL A 116 10.11 2.05 -8.97
C VAL A 116 10.69 2.72 -7.74
N SER A 117 11.67 2.09 -7.08
CA SER A 117 12.33 2.65 -5.90
C SER A 117 13.38 3.70 -6.30
N PHE A 118 13.70 4.62 -5.39
CA PHE A 118 14.86 5.50 -5.48
C PHE A 118 16.17 4.85 -5.01
N ALA A 119 16.12 3.59 -4.56
CA ALA A 119 17.32 2.84 -4.20
C ALA A 119 18.16 2.61 -5.45
N ASP A 120 19.37 3.16 -5.46
CA ASP A 120 20.27 3.17 -6.62
C ASP A 120 21.51 2.31 -6.34
N LEU A 121 21.97 2.29 -5.09
CA LEU A 121 23.12 1.51 -4.67
C LEU A 121 22.72 0.14 -4.13
N PRO A 122 23.54 -0.91 -4.31
CA PRO A 122 23.26 -2.24 -3.78
C PRO A 122 23.12 -2.30 -2.24
N GLU A 123 23.77 -1.37 -1.53
CA GLU A 123 23.67 -1.19 -0.09
C GLU A 123 22.39 -0.49 0.38
N ASP A 124 21.63 0.14 -0.52
CA ASP A 124 20.42 0.87 -0.15
C ASP A 124 19.33 -0.08 0.37
N ASP A 125 18.68 0.31 1.46
CA ASP A 125 17.54 -0.41 2.00
C ASP A 125 16.30 -0.14 1.14
N VAL A 126 16.07 -0.98 0.13
CA VAL A 126 14.92 -0.90 -0.77
C VAL A 126 13.57 -0.91 -0.01
N VAL A 127 13.49 -1.52 1.17
CA VAL A 127 12.25 -1.59 1.97
C VAL A 127 11.91 -0.24 2.59
N GLN A 128 12.92 0.52 3.01
CA GLN A 128 12.75 1.84 3.62
C GLN A 128 12.88 2.99 2.62
N THR A 129 13.39 2.71 1.42
CA THR A 129 13.59 3.74 0.40
C THR A 129 12.29 4.09 -0.30
N ASN A 130 12.08 5.40 -0.49
CA ASN A 130 10.89 5.92 -1.17
C ASN A 130 10.77 5.43 -2.62
N VAL A 131 9.55 5.51 -3.13
CA VAL A 131 9.19 5.14 -4.50
C VAL A 131 9.12 6.40 -5.36
N ALA A 132 9.76 6.36 -6.53
CA ALA A 132 9.69 7.39 -7.56
C ALA A 132 8.34 7.40 -8.29
N GLY A 133 7.76 6.22 -8.48
CA GLY A 133 6.46 6.05 -9.10
C GLY A 133 6.11 4.59 -9.33
N PHE A 134 5.10 4.38 -10.17
CA PHE A 134 4.61 3.06 -10.52
C PHE A 134 4.62 2.84 -12.03
N VAL A 135 4.82 1.60 -12.43
CA VAL A 135 4.72 1.11 -13.81
C VAL A 135 3.79 -0.10 -13.87
N VAL A 136 3.24 -0.37 -15.04
CA VAL A 136 2.52 -1.61 -15.34
C VAL A 136 3.31 -2.35 -16.41
N VAL A 137 3.56 -3.63 -16.15
CA VAL A 137 4.27 -4.54 -17.06
C VAL A 137 3.27 -5.27 -17.95
#